data_AF-A0A2W5K6Q8-F1
#
_entry.id   AF-A0A2W5K6Q8-F1
#
_cell.length_a   1.000
_cell.length_b   1.000
_cell.length_c   1.000
_cell.angle_alpha   90.00
_cell.angle_beta   90.00
_cell.angle_gamma   90.00
#
_symmetry.space_group_name_H-M   'P 1'
#
loop_
_entity.id
_entity.type
_entity.pdbx_description
1 polymer ?
#
loop_
_entity_poly.entity_id
_entity_poly.type
_entity_poly.pdbx_seq_one_letter_code
_entity_poly.pdbx_strand_id
1 'polypeptide(L)'
;MITSDLFYPAFDAGLAAAGLPASFRRRRGKPSKYDCVLPDETLEFRFQINPKASAIPHQPGQFRPSITAPDRVSDRDDATVSWYQYADEAMIAAFLAQQARVRDHVAAQTEFEVDIWREQRDVSLRTMQSFIDLGLRAAWPDSGLYYLDESDAHAWGRLIGAQLPTWIERYTARPETLDAYMWRVHWGGQPA
;
A
#
# COMPACT_ATOMS: atom_id res chain seq x y z
N MET A 1 3.00 15.86 12.30
CA MET A 1 3.19 14.39 12.41
C MET A 1 1.83 13.76 12.62
N ILE A 2 1.47 12.79 11.77
CA ILE A 2 0.14 12.18 11.82
C ILE A 2 0.19 10.83 12.54
N THR A 3 -0.56 10.72 13.62
CA THR A 3 -0.72 9.46 14.36
C THR A 3 -1.67 8.52 13.62
N SER A 4 -1.76 7.28 14.08
CA SER A 4 -2.76 6.32 13.58
C SER A 4 -4.20 6.84 13.61
N ASP A 5 -4.52 7.72 14.56
CA ASP A 5 -5.86 8.27 14.76
C ASP A 5 -6.25 9.29 13.68
N LEU A 6 -5.27 9.85 13.00
CA LEU A 6 -5.48 10.80 11.93
C LEU A 6 -5.25 10.15 10.55
N PHE A 7 -4.30 9.20 10.46
CA PHE A 7 -4.00 8.49 9.20
C PHE A 7 -5.19 7.72 8.66
N TYR A 8 -5.77 6.83 9.47
CA TYR A 8 -6.83 5.94 8.97
C TYR A 8 -8.09 6.70 8.53
N PRO A 9 -8.60 7.70 9.27
CA PRO A 9 -9.72 8.51 8.79
C PRO A 9 -9.43 9.26 7.50
N ALA A 10 -8.25 9.89 7.36
CA ALA A 10 -7.88 10.61 6.16
C ALA A 10 -7.74 9.68 4.94
N PHE A 11 -7.12 8.52 5.13
CA PHE A 11 -7.00 7.48 4.12
C PHE A 11 -8.38 6.94 3.70
N ASP A 12 -9.23 6.57 4.66
CA ASP A 12 -10.57 6.04 4.42
C ASP A 12 -11.46 7.07 3.70
N ALA A 13 -11.34 8.36 4.05
CA ALA A 13 -12.03 9.46 3.36
C ALA A 13 -11.58 9.59 1.90
N GLY A 14 -10.27 9.50 1.65
CA GLY A 14 -9.72 9.54 0.30
C GLY A 14 -10.20 8.36 -0.54
N LEU A 15 -10.21 7.17 0.06
CA LEU A 15 -10.67 5.94 -0.58
C LEU A 15 -12.16 6.06 -0.95
N ALA A 16 -13.01 6.52 -0.03
CA ALA A 16 -14.43 6.75 -0.29
C ALA A 16 -14.68 7.79 -1.40
N ALA A 17 -13.88 8.86 -1.45
CA ALA A 17 -13.99 9.90 -2.46
C ALA A 17 -13.70 9.43 -3.90
N ALA A 18 -13.01 8.30 -4.07
CA ALA A 18 -12.73 7.72 -5.38
C ALA A 18 -13.93 6.96 -6.00
N GLY A 19 -15.01 6.73 -5.23
CA GLY A 19 -16.18 5.97 -5.70
C GLY A 19 -15.95 4.46 -5.69
N LEU A 20 -15.96 3.87 -4.50
CA LEU A 20 -15.62 2.46 -4.32
C LEU A 20 -16.66 1.51 -4.93
N PRO A 21 -16.22 0.36 -5.49
CA PRO A 21 -17.13 -0.72 -5.88
C PRO A 21 -17.98 -1.19 -4.70
N ALA A 22 -19.24 -1.56 -4.95
CA ALA A 22 -20.15 -2.04 -3.89
C ALA A 22 -19.71 -3.35 -3.21
N SER A 23 -18.84 -4.12 -3.88
CA SER A 23 -18.16 -5.30 -3.36
C SER A 23 -17.14 -4.98 -2.28
N PHE A 24 -16.63 -3.74 -2.23
CA PHE A 24 -15.54 -3.33 -1.36
C PHE A 24 -16.07 -2.63 -0.10
N ARG A 25 -15.94 -3.29 1.06
CA ARG A 25 -16.61 -2.88 2.30
C ARG A 25 -15.63 -2.74 3.44
N ARG A 26 -15.69 -1.61 4.14
CA ARG A 26 -14.90 -1.35 5.35
C ARG A 26 -15.34 -2.30 6.48
N ARG A 27 -14.40 -3.08 7.02
CA ARG A 27 -14.61 -3.85 8.26
C ARG A 27 -14.63 -2.90 9.47
N ARG A 28 -15.27 -3.27 10.57
CA ARG A 28 -15.22 -2.47 11.80
C ARG A 28 -13.81 -2.50 12.41
N GLY A 29 -13.42 -1.39 13.06
CA GLY A 29 -12.17 -1.27 13.82
C GLY A 29 -11.26 -0.17 13.29
N LYS A 30 -10.30 0.24 14.14
CA LYS A 30 -9.41 1.39 13.88
C LYS A 30 -8.58 1.26 12.60
N PRO A 31 -7.83 0.17 12.35
CA PRO A 31 -7.05 0.05 11.12
C PRO A 31 -7.95 -0.03 9.88
N SER A 32 -7.52 0.59 8.80
CA SER A 32 -8.15 0.53 7.48
C SER A 32 -8.11 -0.89 6.92
N LYS A 33 -9.17 -1.66 7.22
CA LYS A 33 -9.38 -3.05 6.77
C LYS A 33 -10.65 -3.16 5.96
N TYR A 34 -10.59 -3.83 4.82
CA TYR A 34 -11.70 -3.95 3.89
C TYR A 34 -11.85 -5.38 3.41
N ASP A 35 -13.10 -5.80 3.19
CA ASP A 35 -13.44 -7.04 2.50
C ASP A 35 -13.87 -6.68 1.08
N CYS A 36 -13.34 -7.36 0.07
CA CYS A 36 -13.81 -7.30 -1.31
C CYS A 36 -14.52 -8.61 -1.65
N VAL A 37 -15.85 -8.58 -1.71
CA VAL A 37 -16.67 -9.76 -2.02
C VAL A 37 -16.76 -9.95 -3.52
N LEU A 38 -16.20 -11.03 -4.03
CA LEU A 38 -16.26 -11.45 -5.43
C LEU A 38 -17.23 -12.64 -5.57
N PRO A 39 -17.62 -13.05 -6.80
CA PRO A 39 -18.55 -14.16 -6.99
C PRO A 39 -18.10 -15.48 -6.34
N ASP A 40 -16.80 -15.77 -6.40
CA ASP A 40 -16.24 -17.07 -6.01
C ASP A 40 -15.38 -17.03 -4.73
N GLU A 41 -15.00 -15.84 -4.25
CA GLU A 41 -14.14 -15.69 -3.07
C GLU A 41 -14.28 -14.30 -2.43
N THR A 42 -13.74 -14.15 -1.22
CA THR A 42 -13.54 -12.84 -0.59
C THR A 42 -12.07 -12.52 -0.45
N LEU A 43 -11.67 -11.30 -0.83
CA LEU A 43 -10.34 -10.77 -0.54
C LEU A 43 -10.35 -9.90 0.71
N GLU A 44 -9.35 -10.04 1.56
CA GLU A 44 -9.10 -9.13 2.66
C GLU A 44 -8.01 -8.13 2.30
N PHE A 45 -8.31 -6.83 2.36
CA PHE A 45 -7.36 -5.74 2.19
C PHE A 45 -7.06 -5.11 3.55
N ARG A 46 -5.78 -4.90 3.84
CA ARG A 46 -5.32 -4.24 5.06
C ARG A 46 -4.30 -3.17 4.70
N PHE A 47 -4.57 -1.94 5.07
CA PHE A 47 -3.61 -0.84 4.96
C PHE A 47 -3.11 -0.54 6.37
N GLN A 48 -1.93 -1.08 6.73
CA GLN A 48 -1.43 -1.03 8.10
C GLN A 48 -0.25 -0.06 8.22
N ILE A 49 -0.35 0.90 9.14
CA ILE A 49 0.80 1.74 9.46
C ILE A 49 1.87 0.93 10.20
N ASN A 50 3.13 1.31 10.01
CA ASN A 50 4.23 0.91 10.86
C ASN A 50 4.30 1.88 12.05
N PRO A 51 3.88 1.48 13.26
CA PRO A 51 3.80 2.39 14.40
C PRO A 51 5.17 2.91 14.82
N LYS A 52 6.25 2.15 14.58
CA LYS A 52 7.61 2.59 14.90
C LYS A 52 8.06 3.72 13.97
N ALA A 53 7.81 3.59 12.67
CA ALA A 53 8.14 4.64 11.70
C ALA A 53 7.28 5.89 11.89
N SER A 54 6.01 5.70 12.25
CA SER A 54 5.02 6.78 12.35
C SER A 54 5.09 7.61 13.64
N ALA A 55 5.96 7.22 14.59
CA ALA A 55 6.09 7.88 15.89
C ALA A 55 7.34 8.77 15.99
N ILE A 56 8.19 8.82 14.97
CA ILE A 56 9.43 9.60 15.01
C ILE A 56 9.13 11.03 14.51
N PRO A 57 9.42 12.08 15.30
CA PRO A 57 9.23 13.46 14.88
C PRO A 57 9.93 13.77 13.56
N HIS A 58 9.28 14.59 12.72
CA HIS A 58 9.79 15.04 11.42
C HIS A 58 10.17 13.95 10.43
N GLN A 59 9.84 12.69 10.71
CA GLN A 59 10.01 11.59 9.77
C GLN A 59 8.69 11.26 9.09
N PRO A 60 8.75 10.79 7.83
CA PRO A 60 7.58 10.24 7.18
C PRO A 60 7.14 8.97 7.91
N GLY A 61 5.84 8.86 8.14
CA GLY A 61 5.22 7.59 8.46
C GLY A 61 5.29 6.64 7.27
N GLN A 62 5.03 5.37 7.54
CA GLN A 62 4.98 4.32 6.53
C GLN A 62 3.75 3.46 6.78
N PHE A 63 3.04 3.08 5.73
CA PHE A 63 2.02 2.03 5.76
C PHE A 63 2.31 0.98 4.69
N ARG A 64 1.71 -0.19 4.84
CA ARG A 64 1.84 -1.31 3.90
C ARG A 64 0.45 -1.77 3.47
N PRO A 65 0.15 -1.83 2.17
CA PRO A 65 -0.98 -2.59 1.68
C PRO A 65 -0.65 -4.07 1.79
N SER A 66 -1.57 -4.85 2.35
CA SER A 66 -1.50 -6.30 2.42
C SER A 66 -2.85 -6.84 1.94
N ILE A 67 -2.81 -7.83 1.05
CA ILE A 67 -4.00 -8.46 0.48
C ILE A 67 -3.87 -9.97 0.70
N THR A 68 -4.96 -10.57 1.16
CA THR A 68 -5.03 -12.02 1.36
C THR A 68 -6.31 -12.54 0.71
N ALA A 69 -6.27 -13.75 0.17
CA ALA A 69 -7.43 -14.50 -0.33
C ALA A 69 -7.71 -15.69 0.61
N PRO A 70 -8.39 -15.51 1.76
CA PRO A 70 -8.50 -16.54 2.80
C PRO A 70 -9.03 -17.89 2.30
N ASP A 71 -9.90 -17.87 1.29
CA ASP A 71 -10.50 -19.08 0.70
C ASP A 71 -9.46 -19.95 -0.05
N ARG A 72 -8.25 -19.43 -0.29
CA ARG A 72 -7.14 -20.10 -0.99
C ARG A 72 -6.00 -20.54 -0.05
N VAL A 73 -6.13 -20.34 1.25
CA VAL A 73 -5.09 -20.72 2.22
C VAL A 73 -4.89 -22.23 2.23
N SER A 74 -3.63 -22.67 2.27
CA SER A 74 -3.25 -24.07 2.42
C SER A 74 -2.02 -24.21 3.32
N ASP A 75 -1.60 -25.44 3.60
CA ASP A 75 -0.38 -25.70 4.39
C ASP A 75 0.90 -25.14 3.74
N ARG A 76 0.87 -24.79 2.45
CA ARG A 76 2.02 -24.31 1.67
C ARG A 76 1.88 -22.87 1.19
N ASP A 77 0.69 -22.28 1.31
CA ASP A 77 0.37 -20.98 0.74
C ASP A 77 -0.47 -20.19 1.74
N ASP A 78 0.05 -19.03 2.17
CA ASP A 78 -0.65 -18.12 3.09
C ASP A 78 -1.73 -17.28 2.39
N ALA A 79 -1.94 -17.55 1.10
CA ALA A 79 -2.85 -16.87 0.19
C ALA A 79 -2.60 -15.37 0.08
N THR A 80 -1.35 -14.94 0.26
CA THR A 80 -0.94 -13.57 -0.02
C THR A 80 -1.21 -13.24 -1.47
N VAL A 81 -1.75 -12.05 -1.72
CA VAL A 81 -1.87 -11.46 -3.04
C VAL A 81 -1.11 -10.15 -3.04
N SER A 82 -0.24 -9.96 -4.02
CA SER A 82 0.47 -8.71 -4.23
C SER A 82 -0.39 -7.77 -5.06
N TRP A 83 -0.52 -6.51 -4.64
CA TRP A 83 -1.15 -5.47 -5.46
C TRP A 83 -0.48 -5.42 -6.86
N TYR A 84 0.84 -5.61 -6.89
CA TYR A 84 1.66 -5.47 -8.07
C TYR A 84 1.59 -6.66 -9.04
N GLN A 85 0.88 -7.75 -8.71
CA GLN A 85 0.55 -8.82 -9.68
C GLN A 85 -0.46 -8.35 -10.73
N TYR A 86 -1.32 -7.40 -10.36
CA TYR A 86 -2.46 -6.95 -11.18
C TYR A 86 -2.40 -5.47 -11.54
N ALA A 87 -1.38 -4.76 -11.06
CA ALA A 87 -1.08 -3.40 -11.47
C ALA A 87 -0.38 -3.38 -12.84
N ASP A 88 -0.81 -2.48 -13.73
CA ASP A 88 -0.08 -2.21 -14.97
C ASP A 88 0.98 -1.13 -14.76
N GLU A 89 1.74 -0.83 -15.81
CA GLU A 89 2.77 0.20 -15.79
C GLU A 89 2.23 1.58 -15.36
N ALA A 90 1.01 1.94 -15.76
CA ALA A 90 0.39 3.22 -15.41
C ALA A 90 0.03 3.30 -13.92
N MET A 91 -0.52 2.21 -13.36
CA MET A 91 -0.82 2.09 -11.93
C MET A 91 0.44 2.16 -11.07
N ILE A 92 1.50 1.45 -11.49
CA ILE A 92 2.81 1.48 -10.83
C ILE A 92 3.41 2.88 -10.91
N ALA A 93 3.40 3.52 -12.10
CA ALA A 93 3.91 4.87 -12.29
C ALA A 93 3.17 5.88 -11.40
N ALA A 94 1.85 5.73 -11.22
CA ALA A 94 1.07 6.60 -10.34
C ALA A 94 1.45 6.41 -8.85
N PHE A 95 1.71 5.18 -8.40
CA PHE A 95 2.23 4.95 -7.04
C PHE A 95 3.61 5.56 -6.86
N LEU A 96 4.51 5.41 -7.83
CA LEU A 96 5.85 6.01 -7.78
C LEU A 96 5.79 7.55 -7.80
N ALA A 97 4.89 8.13 -8.58
CA ALA A 97 4.66 9.58 -8.60
C ALA A 97 4.14 10.08 -7.24
N GLN A 98 3.23 9.36 -6.60
CA GLN A 98 2.75 9.71 -5.26
C GLN A 98 3.85 9.54 -4.20
N GLN A 99 4.68 8.50 -4.28
CA GLN A 99 5.88 8.35 -3.45
C GLN A 99 6.83 9.54 -3.59
N ALA A 100 7.09 9.99 -4.83
CA ALA A 100 7.92 11.16 -5.10
C ALA A 100 7.30 12.44 -4.52
N ARG A 101 5.97 12.63 -4.65
CA ARG A 101 5.27 13.76 -4.04
C ARG A 101 5.44 13.80 -2.52
N VAL A 102 5.29 12.66 -1.85
CA VAL A 102 5.49 12.57 -0.38
C VAL A 102 6.94 12.86 -0.03
N ARG A 103 7.92 12.35 -0.80
CA ARG A 103 9.33 12.66 -0.60
C ARG A 103 9.58 14.17 -0.68
N ASP A 104 9.03 14.83 -1.69
CA ASP A 104 9.20 16.28 -1.87
C ASP A 104 8.53 17.05 -0.72
N HIS A 105 7.40 16.56 -0.21
CA HIS A 105 6.75 17.10 0.98
C HIS A 105 7.64 17.01 2.23
N VAL A 106 8.30 15.88 2.45
CA VAL A 106 9.29 15.68 3.53
C VAL A 106 10.52 16.58 3.33
N ALA A 107 10.97 16.75 2.07
CA ALA A 107 12.13 17.59 1.74
C ALA A 107 11.85 19.08 2.02
N ALA A 108 10.60 19.52 1.92
CA ALA A 108 10.19 20.89 2.20
C ALA A 108 10.20 21.26 3.69
N GLN A 109 10.39 20.30 4.61
CA GLN A 109 10.57 20.60 6.03
C GLN A 109 11.89 21.36 6.26
N THR A 110 11.78 22.56 6.84
CA THR A 110 12.93 23.47 7.05
C THR A 110 13.18 23.81 8.51
N GLU A 111 12.18 23.66 9.37
CA GLU A 111 12.25 23.97 10.80
C GLU A 111 12.38 22.69 11.63
N PHE A 112 13.42 22.63 12.46
CA PHE A 112 13.73 21.49 13.33
C PHE A 112 14.16 22.01 14.70
N GLU A 113 13.67 21.40 15.77
CA GLU A 113 14.00 21.81 17.14
C GLU A 113 15.43 21.44 17.52
N VAL A 114 15.99 20.38 16.90
CA VAL A 114 17.35 19.89 17.12
C VAL A 114 17.93 19.32 15.82
N ASP A 115 19.26 19.44 15.65
CA ASP A 115 19.94 19.03 14.41
C ASP A 115 19.79 17.54 14.09
N ILE A 116 19.70 16.68 15.10
CA ILE A 116 19.50 15.24 14.92
C ILE A 116 18.20 14.91 14.16
N TRP A 117 17.17 15.75 14.26
CA TRP A 117 15.93 15.56 13.49
C TRP A 117 16.10 15.88 12.01
N ARG A 118 16.93 16.88 11.68
CA ARG A 118 17.31 17.19 10.29
C ARG A 118 18.11 16.03 9.68
N GLU A 119 19.11 15.53 10.41
CA GLU A 119 19.93 14.40 9.94
C GLU A 119 19.10 13.15 9.68
N GLN A 120 18.17 12.85 10.58
CA GLN A 120 17.25 11.72 10.45
C GLN A 120 16.28 11.88 9.27
N ARG A 121 15.73 13.08 9.07
CA ARG A 121 14.92 13.41 7.89
C ARG A 121 15.73 13.15 6.61
N ASP A 122 16.98 13.59 6.56
CA ASP A 122 17.86 13.41 5.39
C ASP A 122 18.19 11.93 5.12
N VAL A 123 18.34 11.09 6.16
CA VAL A 123 18.44 9.62 6.02
C VAL A 123 17.17 9.08 5.36
N SER A 124 15.99 9.47 5.85
CA SER A 124 14.72 9.01 5.32
C SER A 124 14.48 9.44 3.88
N LEU A 125 14.87 10.65 3.50
CA LEU A 125 14.83 11.10 2.09
C LEU A 125 15.66 10.21 1.17
N ARG A 126 16.86 9.79 1.60
CA ARG A 126 17.69 8.85 0.82
C ARG A 126 17.01 7.49 0.69
N THR A 127 16.46 6.97 1.78
CA THR A 127 15.73 5.69 1.76
C THR A 127 14.50 5.75 0.84
N MET A 128 13.71 6.81 0.91
CA MET A 128 12.55 7.02 0.03
C MET A 128 12.97 7.07 -1.44
N GLN A 129 14.05 7.78 -1.76
CA GLN A 129 14.60 7.83 -3.12
C GLN A 129 15.00 6.44 -3.59
N SER A 130 15.70 5.65 -2.77
CA SER A 130 16.08 4.28 -3.14
C SER A 130 14.88 3.39 -3.45
N PHE A 131 13.77 3.52 -2.71
CA PHE A 131 12.54 2.79 -3.02
C PHE A 131 11.87 3.25 -4.31
N ILE A 132 11.90 4.55 -4.60
CA ILE A 132 11.39 5.09 -5.88
C ILE A 132 12.21 4.53 -7.04
N ASP A 133 13.54 4.57 -6.93
CA ASP A 133 14.45 4.13 -8.00
C ASP A 133 14.38 2.61 -8.23
N LEU A 134 14.19 1.83 -7.17
CA LEU A 134 14.11 0.37 -7.25
C LEU A 134 12.79 -0.11 -7.91
N GLY A 135 11.74 0.70 -7.79
CA GLY A 135 10.40 0.42 -8.29
C GLY A 135 9.58 -0.51 -7.38
N LEU A 136 8.36 -0.81 -7.83
CA LEU A 136 7.41 -1.70 -7.15
C LEU A 136 7.23 -2.98 -7.98
N ARG A 137 7.18 -4.14 -7.32
CA ARG A 137 7.23 -5.45 -7.99
C ARG A 137 6.37 -6.47 -7.26
N ALA A 138 5.79 -7.42 -8.00
CA ALA A 138 4.97 -8.50 -7.43
C ALA A 138 5.65 -9.21 -6.25
N ALA A 139 6.94 -9.53 -6.37
CA ALA A 139 7.74 -10.20 -5.35
C ALA A 139 7.90 -9.41 -4.02
N TRP A 140 7.48 -8.14 -3.98
CA TRP A 140 7.49 -7.31 -2.77
C TRP A 140 6.07 -6.85 -2.43
N PRO A 141 5.17 -7.78 -2.03
CA PRO A 141 3.75 -7.49 -1.83
C PRO A 141 3.50 -6.37 -0.81
N ASP A 142 4.32 -6.31 0.23
CA ASP A 142 4.19 -5.36 1.33
C ASP A 142 5.16 -4.17 1.21
N SER A 143 5.51 -3.75 -0.01
CA SER A 143 6.34 -2.54 -0.21
C SER A 143 5.75 -1.36 0.57
N GLY A 144 6.57 -0.75 1.43
CA GLY A 144 6.15 0.34 2.28
C GLY A 144 5.91 1.62 1.49
N LEU A 145 4.73 2.20 1.70
CA LEU A 145 4.31 3.48 1.14
C LEU A 145 4.37 4.55 2.24
N TYR A 146 4.92 5.71 1.92
CA TYR A 146 5.23 6.74 2.89
C TYR A 146 4.16 7.84 2.91
N TYR A 147 4.03 8.53 4.03
CA TYR A 147 3.19 9.72 4.20
C TYR A 147 3.79 10.66 5.23
N LEU A 148 3.56 11.96 5.11
CA LEU A 148 3.95 12.93 6.15
C LEU A 148 2.75 13.36 7.00
N ASP A 149 1.60 13.57 6.36
CA ASP A 149 0.40 14.12 6.98
C ASP A 149 -0.93 13.55 6.42
N GLU A 150 -2.05 14.19 6.80
CA GLU A 150 -3.41 13.76 6.41
C GLU A 150 -3.64 13.93 4.91
N SER A 151 -3.02 14.92 4.29
CA SER A 151 -3.14 15.16 2.85
C SER A 151 -2.48 14.03 2.06
N ASP A 152 -1.36 13.50 2.54
CA ASP A 152 -0.70 12.34 1.96
C ASP A 152 -1.52 11.06 2.15
N ALA A 153 -2.04 10.83 3.35
CA ALA A 153 -2.91 9.70 3.63
C ALA A 153 -4.17 9.71 2.74
N HIS A 154 -4.82 10.87 2.62
CA HIS A 154 -5.99 11.04 1.76
C HIS A 154 -5.67 10.87 0.27
N ALA A 155 -4.54 11.40 -0.20
CA ALA A 155 -4.10 11.22 -1.58
C ALA A 155 -3.81 9.74 -1.91
N TRP A 156 -3.20 8.99 -0.98
CA TRP A 156 -3.04 7.55 -1.11
C TRP A 156 -4.39 6.81 -1.20
N GLY A 157 -5.32 7.13 -0.30
CA GLY A 157 -6.67 6.57 -0.34
C GLY A 157 -7.34 6.81 -1.70
N ARG A 158 -7.31 8.06 -2.20
CA ARG A 158 -7.88 8.39 -3.51
C ARG A 158 -7.24 7.63 -4.66
N LEU A 159 -5.91 7.54 -4.67
CA LEU A 159 -5.15 6.86 -5.72
C LEU A 159 -5.48 5.36 -5.76
N ILE A 160 -5.43 4.69 -4.62
CA ILE A 160 -5.76 3.28 -4.48
C ILE A 160 -7.22 3.04 -4.88
N GLY A 161 -8.13 3.88 -4.39
CA GLY A 161 -9.56 3.79 -4.70
C GLY A 161 -9.86 3.90 -6.19
N ALA A 162 -9.16 4.79 -6.90
CA ALA A 162 -9.31 4.97 -8.34
C ALA A 162 -8.79 3.77 -9.15
N GLN A 163 -7.80 3.04 -8.63
CA GLN A 163 -7.25 1.85 -9.29
C GLN A 163 -8.06 0.57 -9.01
N LEU A 164 -8.82 0.53 -7.90
CA LEU A 164 -9.52 -0.67 -7.45
C LEU A 164 -10.41 -1.33 -8.52
N PRO A 165 -11.26 -0.62 -9.30
CA PRO A 165 -12.13 -1.28 -10.27
C PRO A 165 -11.35 -2.12 -11.31
N THR A 166 -10.32 -1.51 -11.92
CA THR A 166 -9.48 -2.20 -12.91
C THR A 166 -8.62 -3.27 -12.26
N TRP A 167 -8.13 -3.06 -11.03
CA TRP A 167 -7.39 -4.07 -10.29
C TRP A 167 -8.26 -5.31 -10.01
N ILE A 168 -9.49 -5.11 -9.54
CA ILE A 168 -10.45 -6.17 -9.25
C ILE A 168 -10.81 -6.93 -10.52
N GLU A 169 -11.07 -6.24 -11.63
CA GLU A 169 -11.35 -6.87 -12.93
C GLU A 169 -10.22 -7.83 -13.34
N ARG A 170 -8.96 -7.38 -13.21
CA ARG A 170 -7.79 -8.21 -13.53
C ARG A 170 -7.62 -9.38 -12.59
N TYR A 171 -7.86 -9.17 -11.30
CA TYR A 171 -7.86 -10.25 -10.32
C TYR A 171 -8.91 -11.30 -10.66
N THR A 172 -10.16 -10.90 -10.87
CA THR A 172 -11.26 -11.83 -11.19
C THR A 172 -11.03 -12.57 -12.50
N ALA A 173 -10.41 -11.95 -13.50
CA ALA A 173 -10.06 -12.61 -14.75
C ALA A 173 -9.00 -13.72 -14.57
N ARG A 174 -8.15 -13.62 -13.56
CA ARG A 174 -7.09 -14.60 -13.28
C ARG A 174 -6.70 -14.59 -11.79
N PRO A 175 -7.53 -15.17 -10.92
CA PRO A 175 -7.26 -15.11 -9.49
C PRO A 175 -6.12 -16.08 -9.15
N GLU A 176 -5.08 -15.55 -8.52
CA GLU A 176 -3.82 -16.25 -8.28
C GLU A 176 -3.17 -15.68 -7.01
N THR A 177 -2.65 -16.56 -6.15
CA THR A 177 -1.83 -16.16 -4.99
C THR A 177 -0.45 -15.70 -5.48
N LEU A 178 0.27 -14.99 -4.63
CA LEU A 178 1.62 -14.56 -4.93
C LEU A 178 2.55 -15.76 -5.16
N ASP A 179 2.45 -16.81 -4.33
CA ASP A 179 3.29 -17.99 -4.48
C ASP A 179 3.08 -18.67 -5.83
N ALA A 180 1.82 -18.92 -6.22
CA ALA A 180 1.48 -19.48 -7.53
C ALA A 180 1.97 -18.60 -8.68
N TYR A 181 1.84 -17.27 -8.56
CA TYR A 181 2.37 -16.33 -9.55
C TYR A 181 3.89 -16.43 -9.67
N MET A 182 4.61 -16.48 -8.55
CA MET A 182 6.08 -16.56 -8.55
C MET A 182 6.57 -17.86 -9.18
N TRP A 183 5.91 -18.98 -8.88
CA TRP A 183 6.16 -20.27 -9.53
C TRP A 183 5.99 -20.21 -11.04
N ARG A 184 4.86 -19.63 -11.48
CA ARG A 184 4.53 -19.54 -12.90
C ARG A 184 5.46 -18.60 -13.69
N VAL A 185 5.78 -17.43 -13.13
CA VAL A 185 6.48 -16.36 -13.86
C VAL A 185 7.99 -16.45 -13.71
N HIS A 186 8.48 -16.85 -12.54
CA HIS A 186 9.90 -16.76 -12.20
C HIS A 186 10.58 -18.11 -12.02
N TRP A 187 9.87 -19.14 -11.56
CA TRP A 187 10.50 -20.42 -11.19
C TRP A 187 10.18 -21.60 -12.13
N GLY A 188 9.35 -21.38 -13.16
CA GLY A 188 9.25 -22.28 -14.32
C GLY A 188 8.51 -23.61 -14.08
N GLY A 189 7.63 -23.69 -13.08
CA GLY A 189 6.83 -24.89 -12.78
C GLY A 189 5.51 -24.56 -12.07
N GLN A 190 4.57 -25.50 -12.03
CA GLN A 190 3.39 -25.39 -11.16
C GLN A 190 3.80 -25.64 -9.70
N PRO A 191 3.22 -24.93 -8.72
CA PRO A 191 3.36 -25.31 -7.32
C PRO A 191 2.87 -26.76 -7.15
N ALA A 192 3.67 -27.58 -6.48
CA ALA A 192 3.42 -29.01 -6.26
C ALA A 192 2.37 -29.28 -5.17
#